data_AF-A0A4R1ME36-F1
#
_entry.id   AF-A0A4R1ME36-F1
#
_cell.length_a   1.000
_cell.length_b   1.000
_cell.length_c   1.000
_cell.angle_alpha   90.00
_cell.angle_beta   90.00
_cell.angle_gamma   90.00
#
_symmetry.space_group_name_H-M   'P 1'
#
loop_
_entity.id
_entity.type
_entity.pdbx_description
1 polymer ?
#
loop_
_entity_poly.entity_id
_entity_poly.type
_entity_poly.pdbx_seq_one_letter_code
_entity_poly.pdbx_strand_id
1 'polypeptide(L)'
;MKNFLMRIALPFVLAASGVQMSVAADATAQPNAAAAQSWEKGSRFRHDEVAVLFVMGQSNSAGLNGLPADLTLTGASGAGAGTGGMPAPNVWGIRNDGWGNITGNADGTGAPFTQPISTIDHVSWVNWSDSTSSDMNLGYYGGSGNAANFAAYAWQAAINAGEPLPDLYIIHIGWGSQGVDVADDAFSGCCGWTVHGVNLWQPMLDASKTPTYALAPFARRMMYLGLKQILATGKKPRILGLEWNQWEAEAAPLNSAGNAMTIHRAPQNYADLFSSFFAAVGSTFPVLIVKPLSTAYDNVTNAVAPYNPAALASMQKVFGGFVDANPRVFSFVDASQSPDWNGQPPGFGIFQGGALGGGDGSVHYNLDTQKWFGEQALASCLGHSRLCGPRITDLPRRLPN
;
A
#
# COMPACT_ATOMS: atom_id res chain seq x y z
N MET A 1 -28.02 -9.80 -18.56
CA MET A 1 -27.23 -10.90 -17.94
C MET A 1 -25.83 -10.50 -17.43
N LYS A 2 -25.26 -9.33 -17.80
CA LYS A 2 -23.90 -8.90 -17.37
C LYS A 2 -23.77 -8.33 -15.94
N ASN A 3 -24.86 -7.95 -15.28
CA ASN A 3 -24.84 -7.42 -13.89
C ASN A 3 -25.13 -8.48 -12.81
N PHE A 4 -25.34 -9.75 -13.19
CA PHE A 4 -25.71 -10.81 -12.25
C PHE A 4 -24.50 -11.58 -11.71
N LEU A 5 -23.41 -11.69 -12.49
CA LEU A 5 -22.18 -12.37 -12.08
C LEU A 5 -21.40 -11.62 -10.99
N MET A 6 -21.35 -10.27 -11.04
CA MET A 6 -20.72 -9.44 -9.98
C MET A 6 -21.46 -9.51 -8.64
N ARG A 7 -22.78 -9.72 -8.66
CA ARG A 7 -23.60 -9.87 -7.44
C ARG A 7 -23.46 -11.25 -6.77
N ILE A 8 -22.90 -12.24 -7.46
CA ILE A 8 -22.73 -13.60 -6.92
C ILE A 8 -21.30 -13.81 -6.39
N ALA A 9 -20.28 -13.19 -6.99
CA ALA A 9 -18.89 -13.36 -6.54
C ALA A 9 -18.63 -12.75 -5.14
N LEU A 10 -19.15 -11.55 -4.87
CA LEU A 10 -18.88 -10.85 -3.61
C LEU A 10 -19.48 -11.50 -2.34
N PRO A 11 -20.74 -11.99 -2.33
CA PRO A 11 -21.27 -12.68 -1.15
C PRO A 11 -20.65 -14.06 -0.93
N PHE A 12 -20.14 -14.75 -1.96
CA PHE A 12 -19.43 -16.02 -1.76
C PHE A 12 -18.03 -15.84 -1.17
N VAL A 13 -17.34 -14.74 -1.49
CA VAL A 13 -16.05 -14.36 -0.88
C VAL A 13 -16.24 -13.88 0.58
N LEU A 14 -17.34 -13.16 0.87
CA LEU A 14 -17.72 -12.78 2.24
C LEU A 14 -18.27 -13.95 3.08
N ALA A 15 -18.84 -15.00 2.47
CA ALA A 15 -19.33 -16.18 3.17
C ALA A 15 -18.25 -17.23 3.46
N ALA A 16 -17.15 -17.27 2.67
CA ALA A 16 -16.02 -18.17 2.91
C ALA A 16 -15.12 -17.73 4.08
N SER A 17 -15.29 -16.50 4.56
CA SER A 17 -14.67 -15.98 5.80
C SER A 17 -15.65 -16.13 6.98
N GLY A 18 -16.13 -17.36 7.19
CA GLY A 18 -16.93 -17.74 8.36
C GLY A 18 -16.10 -17.73 9.64
N VAL A 19 -15.73 -16.55 10.13
CA VAL A 19 -15.41 -16.36 11.55
C VAL A 19 -16.74 -16.16 12.25
N GLN A 20 -17.23 -17.21 12.89
CA GLN A 20 -18.39 -17.12 13.77
C GLN A 20 -18.15 -16.05 14.84
N MET A 21 -18.78 -14.89 14.70
CA MET A 21 -18.89 -13.95 15.81
C MET A 21 -19.82 -14.54 16.85
N SER A 22 -19.26 -15.13 17.89
CA SER A 22 -19.95 -15.33 19.15
C SER A 22 -19.93 -13.98 19.88
N VAL A 23 -21.06 -13.28 19.82
CA VAL A 23 -21.30 -12.10 20.67
C VAL A 23 -21.70 -12.64 22.05
N ALA A 24 -20.71 -12.97 22.87
CA ALA A 24 -20.94 -13.14 24.29
C ALA A 24 -20.94 -11.76 24.92
N ALA A 25 -22.14 -11.26 25.22
CA ALA A 25 -22.31 -10.23 26.22
C ALA A 25 -21.90 -10.83 27.56
N ASP A 26 -20.86 -10.29 28.20
CA ASP A 26 -20.68 -10.50 29.63
C ASP A 26 -20.28 -9.19 30.30
N ALA A 27 -21.17 -8.78 31.20
CA ALA A 27 -21.01 -7.68 32.09
C ALA A 27 -20.25 -8.15 33.34
N THR A 28 -19.51 -7.21 33.92
CA THR A 28 -19.00 -7.19 35.31
C THR A 28 -17.79 -8.08 35.66
N ALA A 29 -16.61 -7.44 35.69
CA ALA A 29 -15.71 -7.46 36.85
C ALA A 29 -14.72 -6.28 36.76
N GLN A 30 -14.86 -5.27 37.64
CA GLN A 30 -13.80 -4.30 37.96
C GLN A 30 -12.74 -4.99 38.83
N PRO A 31 -11.44 -4.67 38.70
CA PRO A 31 -10.88 -3.59 39.53
C PRO A 31 -9.78 -2.71 38.89
N ASN A 32 -9.58 -1.56 39.54
CA ASN A 32 -8.52 -0.54 39.42
C ASN A 32 -8.72 0.58 38.37
N ALA A 33 -9.79 1.34 38.59
CA ALA A 33 -10.21 2.52 37.85
C ALA A 33 -9.47 3.84 38.17
N ALA A 34 -8.37 3.82 38.95
CA ALA A 34 -7.75 5.08 39.41
C ALA A 34 -6.59 5.60 38.52
N ALA A 35 -5.99 4.77 37.67
CA ALA A 35 -4.90 5.20 36.77
C ALA A 35 -5.32 5.40 35.30
N ALA A 36 -6.57 5.05 34.95
CA ALA A 36 -7.10 5.11 33.58
C ALA A 36 -8.03 6.31 33.31
N GLN A 37 -8.27 7.18 34.30
CA GLN A 37 -9.30 8.22 34.25
C GLN A 37 -8.82 9.64 33.88
N SER A 38 -7.64 9.80 33.28
CA SER A 38 -7.24 11.05 32.60
C SER A 38 -7.11 10.89 31.09
N TRP A 39 -7.81 9.92 30.50
CA TRP A 39 -7.96 9.84 29.05
C TRP A 39 -8.58 11.14 28.54
N GLU A 40 -7.74 11.98 27.95
CA GLU A 40 -8.10 13.31 27.49
C GLU A 40 -9.27 13.21 26.50
N LYS A 41 -10.34 13.95 26.78
CA LYS A 41 -11.41 14.23 25.82
C LYS A 41 -10.76 14.81 24.55
N GLY A 42 -10.48 13.98 23.55
CA GLY A 42 -9.89 14.43 22.30
C GLY A 42 -8.93 13.45 21.61
N SER A 43 -8.34 12.48 22.34
CA SER A 43 -7.41 11.51 21.73
C SER A 43 -8.11 10.55 20.77
N ARG A 44 -7.62 10.47 19.53
CA ARG A 44 -8.15 9.59 18.47
C ARG A 44 -7.69 8.14 18.65
N PHE A 45 -6.58 7.95 19.35
CA PHE A 45 -5.93 6.66 19.56
C PHE A 45 -5.93 6.28 21.02
N ARG A 46 -5.94 4.97 21.28
CA ARG A 46 -5.64 4.46 22.60
C ARG A 46 -4.17 4.58 22.94
N HIS A 47 -3.87 4.76 24.22
CA HIS A 47 -2.48 4.82 24.72
C HIS A 47 -1.65 3.57 24.37
N ASP A 48 -2.32 2.43 24.17
CA ASP A 48 -1.73 1.18 23.74
C ASP A 48 -1.77 0.99 22.22
N GLU A 49 -2.35 1.92 21.46
CA GLU A 49 -2.43 1.84 20.01
C GLU A 49 -1.22 2.47 19.32
N VAL A 50 -0.90 1.93 18.15
CA VAL A 50 -0.03 2.53 17.14
C VAL A 50 -0.76 2.56 15.81
N ALA A 51 -0.45 3.52 14.95
CA ALA A 51 -1.06 3.61 13.63
C ALA A 51 -0.30 2.69 12.64
N VAL A 52 -1.04 2.02 11.74
CA VAL A 52 -0.44 1.24 10.66
C VAL A 52 -1.05 1.62 9.32
N LEU A 53 -0.21 1.96 8.35
CA LEU A 53 -0.60 2.27 6.97
C LEU A 53 0.04 1.25 6.02
N PHE A 54 -0.76 0.74 5.09
CA PHE A 54 -0.26 -0.05 3.97
C PHE A 54 -0.26 0.82 2.71
N VAL A 55 0.85 0.81 1.97
CA VAL A 55 0.94 1.49 0.67
C VAL A 55 1.48 0.47 -0.33
N MET A 56 0.69 0.13 -1.34
CA MET A 56 1.03 -0.95 -2.28
C MET A 56 0.64 -0.64 -3.71
N GLY A 57 1.20 -1.42 -4.62
CA GLY A 57 0.85 -1.38 -6.04
C GLY A 57 1.54 -0.27 -6.83
N GLN A 58 2.19 0.70 -6.17
CA GLN A 58 2.80 1.92 -6.75
C GLN A 58 3.73 1.62 -7.95
N SER A 59 3.16 1.44 -9.13
CA SER A 59 3.79 0.89 -10.33
C SER A 59 4.55 1.98 -11.11
N ASN A 60 5.47 2.70 -10.45
CA ASN A 60 6.46 3.67 -11.00
C ASN A 60 6.16 5.15 -10.84
N SER A 61 4.98 5.55 -10.35
CA SER A 61 4.70 6.98 -10.19
C SER A 61 5.47 7.65 -9.03
N ALA A 62 6.31 6.92 -8.30
CA ALA A 62 6.65 7.23 -6.93
C ALA A 62 8.03 6.63 -6.58
N GLY A 63 9.12 7.31 -6.94
CA GLY A 63 10.46 6.79 -6.68
C GLY A 63 11.59 7.45 -7.47
N LEU A 64 11.34 7.78 -8.74
CA LEU A 64 12.39 8.24 -9.65
C LEU A 64 12.93 9.64 -9.34
N ASN A 65 12.19 10.41 -8.53
CA ASN A 65 12.59 11.76 -8.13
C ASN A 65 13.01 11.76 -6.67
N GLY A 66 14.17 12.37 -6.40
CA GLY A 66 14.59 12.64 -5.02
C GLY A 66 13.55 13.48 -4.29
N LEU A 67 13.36 13.22 -3.01
CA LEU A 67 12.63 14.15 -2.15
C LEU A 67 13.35 15.52 -2.16
N PRO A 68 12.61 16.63 -2.31
CA PRO A 68 13.15 17.97 -2.14
C PRO A 68 13.96 18.12 -0.85
N ALA A 69 15.10 18.80 -0.91
CA ALA A 69 16.04 18.88 0.22
C ALA A 69 15.48 19.64 1.44
N ASP A 70 14.45 20.45 1.25
CA ASP A 70 13.73 21.19 2.29
C ASP A 70 12.63 20.34 2.98
N LEU A 71 12.28 19.18 2.43
CA LEU A 71 11.46 18.20 3.11
C LEU A 71 12.36 17.35 4.03
N THR A 72 12.34 17.68 5.32
CA THR A 72 13.10 16.95 6.34
C THR A 72 12.17 16.19 7.28
N LEU A 73 12.37 14.88 7.40
CA LEU A 73 11.59 14.03 8.29
C LEU A 73 12.27 14.04 9.67
N THR A 74 11.85 14.97 10.53
CA THR A 74 12.46 15.22 11.84
C THR A 74 11.48 14.94 12.97
N GLY A 75 11.93 14.25 14.02
CA GLY A 75 11.11 13.93 15.19
C GLY A 75 10.79 15.16 16.04
N ALA A 76 9.72 15.07 16.83
CA ALA A 76 9.31 16.13 17.75
C ALA A 76 10.31 16.26 18.89
N SER A 77 10.99 17.41 19.02
CA SER A 77 11.88 17.72 20.15
C SER A 77 11.18 17.51 21.49
N GLY A 78 11.42 16.36 22.14
CA GLY A 78 10.94 16.12 23.49
C GLY A 78 11.75 16.96 24.48
N ALA A 79 11.06 17.77 25.27
CA ALA A 79 11.67 18.55 26.34
C ALA A 79 12.34 17.64 27.37
N GLY A 80 13.68 17.64 27.43
CA GLY A 80 14.40 16.89 28.46
C GLY A 80 15.89 16.66 28.16
N ALA A 81 16.68 17.69 28.48
CA ALA A 81 18.12 17.63 28.79
C ALA A 81 19.12 17.25 27.69
N GLY A 82 19.85 18.28 27.23
CA GLY A 82 21.27 18.13 26.89
C GLY A 82 21.58 17.93 25.41
N THR A 83 22.26 18.93 24.84
CA THR A 83 23.08 18.85 23.62
C THR A 83 22.41 18.33 22.34
N GLY A 84 21.64 19.21 21.68
CA GLY A 84 21.78 19.48 20.24
C GLY A 84 21.29 18.45 19.20
N GLY A 85 20.76 17.30 19.58
CA GLY A 85 20.18 16.32 18.65
C GLY A 85 18.66 16.47 18.54
N MET A 86 18.11 16.52 17.32
CA MET A 86 16.67 16.31 17.11
C MET A 86 16.34 14.83 17.38
N PRO A 87 15.26 14.50 18.09
CA PRO A 87 14.86 13.12 18.30
C PRO A 87 14.45 12.45 16.99
N ALA A 88 14.46 11.12 16.98
CA ALA A 88 14.07 10.34 15.82
C ALA A 88 12.57 10.57 15.48
N PRO A 89 12.19 10.53 14.20
CA PRO A 89 10.80 10.54 13.79
C PRO A 89 10.00 9.42 14.47
N ASN A 90 8.75 9.68 14.84
CA ASN A 90 7.81 8.67 15.31
C ASN A 90 7.12 7.97 14.13
N VAL A 91 7.91 7.68 13.10
CA VAL A 91 7.48 6.98 11.89
C VAL A 91 8.47 5.86 11.64
N TRP A 92 7.93 4.68 11.38
CA TRP A 92 8.67 3.43 11.23
C TRP A 92 8.35 2.82 9.88
N GLY A 93 9.38 2.29 9.22
CA GLY A 93 9.24 1.44 8.04
C GLY A 93 9.93 0.10 8.26
N ILE A 94 9.56 -0.89 7.46
CA ILE A 94 10.31 -2.14 7.41
C ILE A 94 11.57 -1.87 6.58
N ARG A 95 12.74 -2.13 7.16
CA ARG A 95 13.99 -2.06 6.42
C ARG A 95 13.99 -3.12 5.32
N ASN A 96 14.40 -2.70 4.15
CA ASN A 96 14.63 -3.61 3.04
C ASN A 96 15.91 -4.44 3.25
N ASP A 97 15.75 -5.65 3.81
CA ASP A 97 16.83 -6.60 4.09
C ASP A 97 17.18 -7.47 2.86
N GLY A 98 17.29 -6.86 1.67
CA GLY A 98 17.64 -7.53 0.41
C GLY A 98 16.43 -7.95 -0.45
N TRP A 99 15.25 -7.40 -0.17
CA TRP A 99 14.01 -7.63 -0.94
C TRP A 99 13.78 -6.58 -2.04
N GLY A 100 14.49 -5.45 -2.06
CA GLY A 100 14.30 -4.39 -3.06
C GLY A 100 14.77 -4.77 -4.46
N ASN A 101 15.30 -5.97 -4.58
CA ASN A 101 15.80 -6.60 -5.78
C ASN A 101 15.13 -7.96 -5.96
N ILE A 102 13.80 -8.03 -5.84
CA ILE A 102 13.07 -9.30 -6.03
C ILE A 102 13.50 -9.99 -7.34
N THR A 103 13.86 -9.26 -8.40
CA THR A 103 14.47 -9.80 -9.64
C THR A 103 15.85 -9.28 -10.01
N GLY A 104 16.54 -8.65 -9.06
CA GLY A 104 17.79 -7.94 -9.33
C GLY A 104 17.55 -6.47 -9.66
N ASN A 105 18.62 -5.69 -9.74
CA ASN A 105 18.53 -4.27 -10.08
C ASN A 105 17.95 -4.10 -11.49
N ALA A 106 17.19 -3.02 -11.73
CA ALA A 106 16.73 -2.66 -13.08
C ALA A 106 17.88 -2.45 -14.08
N ASP A 107 19.10 -2.16 -13.60
CA ASP A 107 20.33 -2.02 -14.39
C ASP A 107 21.12 -3.34 -14.56
N GLY A 108 20.62 -4.45 -14.01
CA GLY A 108 21.23 -5.78 -14.10
C GLY A 108 22.40 -6.05 -13.15
N THR A 109 22.75 -5.14 -12.24
CA THR A 109 23.94 -5.28 -11.38
C THR A 109 23.70 -5.95 -10.02
N GLY A 110 22.45 -6.04 -9.58
CA GLY A 110 22.05 -6.66 -8.31
C GLY A 110 21.58 -8.10 -8.51
N ALA A 111 22.02 -9.02 -7.64
CA ALA A 111 21.50 -10.39 -7.63
C ALA A 111 20.02 -10.41 -7.21
N PRO A 112 19.17 -11.22 -7.87
CA PRO A 112 17.77 -11.38 -7.48
C PRO A 112 17.65 -11.96 -6.08
N PHE A 113 16.56 -11.62 -5.40
CA PHE A 113 16.17 -12.30 -4.18
C PHE A 113 15.92 -13.79 -4.47
N THR A 114 16.67 -14.68 -3.83
CA THR A 114 16.60 -16.13 -4.09
C THR A 114 16.01 -16.94 -2.94
N GLN A 115 15.81 -16.31 -1.77
CA GLN A 115 15.34 -17.00 -0.58
C GLN A 115 13.82 -17.21 -0.61
N PRO A 116 13.30 -18.33 -0.09
CA PRO A 116 11.86 -18.54 -0.04
C PRO A 116 11.11 -17.48 0.78
N ILE A 117 9.90 -17.05 0.36
CA ILE A 117 9.06 -16.17 1.21
C ILE A 117 8.76 -16.86 2.56
N SER A 118 8.64 -18.18 2.54
CA SER A 118 8.40 -18.98 3.75
C SER A 118 9.53 -18.89 4.77
N THR A 119 10.78 -18.65 4.36
CA THR A 119 11.93 -18.54 5.28
C THR A 119 12.04 -17.16 5.93
N ILE A 120 11.32 -16.15 5.45
CA ILE A 120 11.28 -14.85 6.14
C ILE A 120 10.43 -15.00 7.39
N ASP A 121 11.01 -15.05 8.57
CA ASP A 121 10.31 -15.31 9.84
C ASP A 121 10.18 -14.07 10.74
N HIS A 122 10.86 -12.99 10.36
CA HIS A 122 10.82 -11.68 11.02
C HIS A 122 10.98 -10.54 10.01
N VAL A 123 10.68 -9.32 10.46
CA VAL A 123 10.99 -8.08 9.76
C VAL A 123 11.81 -7.16 10.67
N SER A 124 12.47 -6.16 10.11
CA SER A 124 13.26 -5.19 10.87
C SER A 124 12.59 -3.82 10.80
N TRP A 125 11.93 -3.39 11.87
CA TRP A 125 11.40 -2.03 11.96
C TRP A 125 12.54 -1.04 12.23
N VAL A 126 12.63 0.01 11.43
CA VAL A 126 13.59 1.10 11.60
C VAL A 126 12.88 2.44 11.50
N ASN A 127 13.42 3.45 12.16
CA ASN A 127 12.89 4.81 12.02
C ASN A 127 13.01 5.24 10.57
N TRP A 128 11.88 5.63 9.99
CA TRP A 128 11.81 6.20 8.67
C TRP A 128 12.32 7.64 8.75
N SER A 129 13.40 7.90 8.03
CA SER A 129 14.06 9.21 7.91
C SER A 129 14.33 9.53 6.44
N ASP A 130 14.79 10.74 6.14
CA ASP A 130 15.22 11.11 4.78
C ASP A 130 16.34 10.18 4.29
N SER A 131 17.31 9.88 5.18
CA SER A 131 18.47 9.03 4.88
C SER A 131 18.15 7.55 4.68
N THR A 132 16.98 7.09 5.11
CA THR A 132 16.55 5.69 5.00
C THR A 132 15.39 5.52 4.03
N SER A 133 14.84 6.61 3.48
CA SER A 133 13.62 6.60 2.67
C SER A 133 13.71 5.73 1.42
N SER A 134 14.90 5.61 0.81
CA SER A 134 15.16 4.70 -0.32
C SER A 134 15.07 3.21 0.05
N ASP A 135 15.24 2.89 1.33
CA ASP A 135 15.31 1.53 1.86
C ASP A 135 13.98 1.07 2.48
N MET A 136 12.93 1.91 2.41
CA MET A 136 11.62 1.62 3.00
C MET A 136 10.62 1.01 2.01
N ASN A 137 10.93 1.04 0.70
CA ASN A 137 10.17 0.28 -0.28
C ASN A 137 10.72 -1.15 -0.34
N LEU A 138 9.91 -2.14 0.04
CA LEU A 138 10.32 -3.55 0.05
C LEU A 138 10.33 -4.19 -1.35
N GLY A 139 9.65 -3.57 -2.32
CA GLY A 139 9.64 -4.03 -3.70
C GLY A 139 10.87 -3.57 -4.44
N TYR A 140 11.16 -2.27 -4.48
CA TYR A 140 12.14 -1.68 -5.40
C TYR A 140 13.19 -0.82 -4.68
N TYR A 141 14.48 -1.03 -4.98
CA TYR A 141 15.59 -0.17 -4.49
C TYR A 141 15.69 1.15 -5.25
N GLY A 142 16.06 2.22 -4.54
CA GLY A 142 16.51 3.48 -5.15
C GLY A 142 15.41 4.50 -5.42
N GLY A 143 14.21 4.31 -4.85
CA GLY A 143 13.09 5.22 -5.03
C GLY A 143 12.74 6.06 -3.80
N SER A 144 12.64 7.39 -3.92
CA SER A 144 12.03 8.28 -2.92
C SER A 144 10.96 9.18 -3.55
N GLY A 145 10.23 9.98 -2.78
CA GLY A 145 9.20 10.87 -3.34
C GLY A 145 7.90 10.15 -3.72
N ASN A 146 7.50 9.17 -2.92
CA ASN A 146 6.23 8.46 -3.08
C ASN A 146 5.19 8.83 -2.02
N ALA A 147 3.94 8.44 -2.23
CA ALA A 147 2.85 8.64 -1.27
C ALA A 147 3.18 8.13 0.15
N ALA A 148 3.94 7.03 0.28
CA ALA A 148 4.38 6.53 1.59
C ALA A 148 5.37 7.47 2.27
N ASN A 149 6.33 8.04 1.53
CA ASN A 149 7.20 9.10 2.05
C ASN A 149 6.37 10.29 2.52
N PHE A 150 5.48 10.80 1.68
CA PHE A 150 4.68 11.98 2.03
C PHE A 150 3.69 11.73 3.17
N ALA A 151 3.16 10.51 3.31
CA ALA A 151 2.40 10.13 4.50
C ALA A 151 3.26 10.15 5.77
N ALA A 152 4.52 9.70 5.69
CA ALA A 152 5.46 9.82 6.81
C ALA A 152 5.71 11.29 7.22
N TYR A 153 5.97 12.17 6.24
CA TYR A 153 6.12 13.62 6.49
C TYR A 153 4.87 14.23 7.10
N ALA A 154 3.68 13.94 6.55
CA ALA A 154 2.43 14.49 7.04
C ALA A 154 2.12 14.05 8.47
N TRP A 155 2.36 12.78 8.80
CA TRP A 155 2.18 12.27 10.16
C TRP A 155 3.13 12.93 11.16
N GLN A 156 4.42 13.01 10.81
CA GLN A 156 5.41 13.64 11.66
C GLN A 156 5.14 15.15 11.83
N ALA A 157 4.71 15.83 10.78
CA ALA A 157 4.31 17.23 10.84
C ALA A 157 3.13 17.45 11.79
N ALA A 158 2.14 16.56 11.81
CA ALA A 158 1.02 16.63 12.74
C ALA A 158 1.48 16.44 14.21
N ILE A 159 2.41 15.50 14.46
CA ILE A 159 3.03 15.34 15.78
C ILE A 159 3.80 16.61 16.18
N ASN A 160 4.60 17.17 15.27
CA ASN A 160 5.38 18.38 15.51
C ASN A 160 4.49 19.60 15.78
N ALA A 161 3.28 19.62 15.21
CA ALA A 161 2.25 20.62 15.48
C ALA A 161 1.52 20.42 16.84
N GLY A 162 1.88 19.36 17.58
CA GLY A 162 1.31 19.05 18.90
C GLY A 162 0.08 18.14 18.86
N GLU A 163 -0.25 17.51 17.73
CA GLU A 163 -1.29 16.48 17.74
C GLU A 163 -0.83 15.27 18.57
N PRO A 164 -1.66 14.75 19.50
CA PRO A 164 -1.31 13.59 20.34
C PRO A 164 -1.46 12.29 19.54
N LEU A 165 -0.66 12.12 18.50
CA LEU A 165 -0.65 10.94 17.63
C LEU A 165 0.38 9.91 18.14
N PRO A 166 0.08 8.60 18.04
CA PRO A 166 1.06 7.57 18.32
C PRO A 166 2.07 7.44 17.16
N ASP A 167 3.04 6.55 17.34
CA ASP A 167 3.92 6.10 16.27
C ASP A 167 3.12 5.59 15.06
N LEU A 168 3.60 5.92 13.86
CA LEU A 168 3.10 5.40 12.59
C LEU A 168 4.04 4.32 12.05
N TYR A 169 3.49 3.17 11.71
CA TYR A 169 4.19 2.08 11.04
C TYR A 169 3.69 1.97 9.61
N ILE A 170 4.57 2.11 8.63
CA ILE A 170 4.24 2.04 7.22
C ILE A 170 4.84 0.77 6.61
N ILE A 171 4.02 -0.05 5.96
CA ILE A 171 4.50 -1.17 5.13
C ILE A 171 4.30 -0.77 3.67
N HIS A 172 5.41 -0.50 3.00
CA HIS A 172 5.43 -0.02 1.62
C HIS A 172 6.00 -1.08 0.67
N ILE A 173 5.20 -1.47 -0.33
CA ILE A 173 5.57 -2.46 -1.34
C ILE A 173 5.16 -1.94 -2.72
N GLY A 174 6.10 -1.33 -3.44
CA GLY A 174 5.92 -0.85 -4.80
C GLY A 174 6.89 -1.54 -5.75
N TRP A 175 6.39 -1.99 -6.90
CA TRP A 175 7.20 -2.46 -8.02
C TRP A 175 6.52 -2.09 -9.33
N GLY A 176 7.34 -1.72 -10.31
CA GLY A 176 6.91 -1.22 -11.59
C GLY A 176 6.37 -2.20 -12.60
N SER A 177 5.35 -1.77 -13.33
CA SER A 177 4.83 -2.46 -14.51
C SER A 177 4.37 -3.89 -14.18
N GLN A 178 3.69 -4.06 -13.04
CA GLN A 178 3.21 -5.36 -12.55
C GLN A 178 1.70 -5.38 -12.41
N GLY A 179 1.01 -6.18 -13.20
CA GLY A 179 -0.40 -6.49 -13.06
C GLY A 179 -0.67 -7.58 -12.02
N VAL A 180 -1.95 -7.78 -11.75
CA VAL A 180 -2.52 -8.84 -10.92
C VAL A 180 -2.84 -10.09 -11.75
N ASP A 181 -3.09 -9.95 -13.07
CA ASP A 181 -3.29 -11.10 -13.96
C ASP A 181 -1.97 -11.76 -14.37
N VAL A 182 -1.97 -13.11 -14.41
CA VAL A 182 -0.81 -13.92 -14.86
C VAL A 182 -0.47 -13.74 -16.33
N ALA A 183 -1.42 -13.25 -17.14
CA ALA A 183 -1.23 -12.97 -18.56
C ALA A 183 -0.74 -11.54 -18.83
N ASP A 184 -0.57 -10.73 -17.79
CA ASP A 184 0.19 -9.51 -17.90
C ASP A 184 1.67 -9.86 -18.13
N ASP A 185 2.09 -9.74 -19.39
CA ASP A 185 3.39 -10.14 -19.89
C ASP A 185 4.21 -8.91 -20.33
N ALA A 186 3.83 -7.72 -19.86
CA ALA A 186 4.53 -6.45 -20.12
C ALA A 186 6.05 -6.58 -19.91
N PHE A 187 6.44 -7.41 -18.94
CA PHE A 187 7.81 -7.81 -18.66
C PHE A 187 7.84 -9.31 -18.36
N SER A 188 7.84 -10.12 -19.42
CA SER A 188 7.96 -11.58 -19.35
C SER A 188 9.17 -12.01 -18.50
N GLY A 189 8.95 -12.37 -17.23
CA GLY A 189 9.98 -12.90 -16.34
C GLY A 189 10.05 -12.37 -14.90
N CYS A 190 9.17 -11.46 -14.45
CA CYS A 190 9.24 -10.92 -13.07
C CYS A 190 7.87 -10.60 -12.46
N CYS A 191 7.73 -10.91 -11.17
CA CYS A 191 7.11 -10.12 -10.09
C CYS A 191 5.65 -9.64 -10.15
N GLY A 192 4.71 -10.37 -10.74
CA GLY A 192 3.29 -9.98 -10.73
C GLY A 192 2.65 -9.91 -9.32
N TRP A 193 1.55 -9.17 -9.19
CA TRP A 193 0.64 -9.16 -8.03
C TRP A 193 -0.32 -10.35 -8.02
N THR A 194 0.02 -11.43 -8.71
CA THR A 194 -0.82 -12.61 -8.85
C THR A 194 -1.12 -13.23 -7.48
N VAL A 195 -2.41 -13.42 -7.18
CA VAL A 195 -2.87 -13.96 -5.89
C VAL A 195 -2.30 -15.35 -5.65
N HIS A 196 -2.23 -16.12 -6.73
CA HIS A 196 -1.57 -17.40 -6.79
C HIS A 196 -0.32 -17.25 -7.66
N GLY A 197 0.82 -17.27 -7.00
CA GLY A 197 2.12 -17.44 -7.62
C GLY A 197 2.96 -18.30 -6.70
N VAL A 198 3.52 -19.35 -7.27
CA VAL A 198 4.46 -20.23 -6.56
C VAL A 198 5.83 -19.91 -7.13
N ASN A 199 6.63 -19.16 -6.39
CA ASN A 199 8.07 -19.42 -6.17
C ASN A 199 8.79 -18.16 -5.72
N LEU A 200 8.84 -18.03 -4.40
CA LEU A 200 10.15 -18.07 -3.79
C LEU A 200 10.19 -19.43 -3.06
N TRP A 201 10.60 -20.45 -3.82
CA TRP A 201 10.99 -21.83 -3.51
C TRP A 201 10.46 -22.47 -2.19
N GLN A 202 9.33 -23.17 -2.21
CA GLN A 202 9.07 -24.17 -1.16
C GLN A 202 9.90 -25.44 -1.41
N PRO A 203 10.44 -26.12 -0.37
CA PRO A 203 10.96 -27.46 -0.55
C PRO A 203 9.79 -28.39 -0.91
N MET A 204 9.93 -29.19 -1.98
CA MET A 204 8.99 -30.20 -2.50
C MET A 204 8.07 -29.82 -3.69
N LEU A 205 8.33 -28.75 -4.45
CA LEU A 205 7.66 -28.52 -5.74
C LEU A 205 8.61 -28.57 -6.95
N ASP A 206 8.07 -29.00 -8.08
CA ASP A 206 8.73 -29.35 -9.35
C ASP A 206 9.63 -28.23 -9.90
N ALA A 207 10.94 -28.50 -9.94
CA ALA A 207 11.99 -27.59 -10.38
C ALA A 207 12.00 -27.29 -11.90
N SER A 208 11.11 -27.90 -12.69
CA SER A 208 10.97 -27.63 -14.14
C SER A 208 10.08 -26.41 -14.46
N LYS A 209 9.44 -25.79 -13.46
CA LYS A 209 8.55 -24.63 -13.65
C LYS A 209 9.25 -23.31 -13.33
N THR A 210 9.14 -22.34 -14.24
CA THR A 210 9.70 -20.98 -14.10
C THR A 210 9.20 -20.33 -12.81
N PRO A 211 10.08 -19.79 -11.95
CA PRO A 211 9.67 -19.18 -10.70
C PRO A 211 8.86 -17.90 -10.94
N THR A 212 7.63 -17.84 -10.42
CA THR A 212 6.85 -16.59 -10.39
C THR A 212 7.12 -15.90 -9.07
N TYR A 213 7.98 -14.86 -9.09
CA TYR A 213 8.03 -13.90 -7.99
C TYR A 213 6.62 -13.30 -7.85
N ALA A 214 5.98 -13.48 -6.69
CA ALA A 214 4.60 -13.09 -6.50
C ALA A 214 4.52 -12.06 -5.36
N LEU A 215 4.26 -10.81 -5.73
CA LEU A 215 4.22 -9.69 -4.79
C LEU A 215 3.08 -9.84 -3.77
N ALA A 216 1.96 -10.47 -4.16
CA ALA A 216 0.82 -10.67 -3.26
C ALA A 216 1.13 -11.63 -2.08
N PRO A 217 1.69 -12.84 -2.28
CA PRO A 217 2.21 -13.67 -1.18
C PRO A 217 3.27 -12.96 -0.33
N PHE A 218 4.21 -12.23 -0.94
CA PHE A 218 5.21 -11.47 -0.20
C PHE A 218 4.57 -10.38 0.68
N ALA A 219 3.63 -9.61 0.13
CA ALA A 219 2.90 -8.57 0.85
C ALA A 219 2.13 -9.13 2.04
N ARG A 220 1.40 -10.24 1.85
CA ARG A 220 0.71 -10.93 2.96
C ARG A 220 1.67 -11.34 4.07
N ARG A 221 2.85 -11.86 3.71
CA ARG A 221 3.88 -12.24 4.68
C ARG A 221 4.38 -11.03 5.46
N MET A 222 4.71 -9.93 4.78
CA MET A 222 5.22 -8.71 5.41
C MET A 222 4.17 -8.05 6.31
N MET A 223 2.92 -7.97 5.85
CA MET A 223 1.79 -7.48 6.66
C MET A 223 1.65 -8.29 7.94
N TYR A 224 1.59 -9.62 7.84
CA TYR A 224 1.44 -10.48 9.00
C TYR A 224 2.62 -10.34 9.98
N LEU A 225 3.86 -10.40 9.48
CA LEU A 225 5.06 -10.34 10.33
C LEU A 225 5.22 -8.98 11.00
N GLY A 226 4.98 -7.90 10.27
CA GLY A 226 5.03 -6.54 10.80
C GLY A 226 4.03 -6.35 11.94
N LEU A 227 2.77 -6.74 11.71
CA LEU A 227 1.74 -6.68 12.76
C LEU A 227 2.05 -7.61 13.94
N LYS A 228 2.58 -8.81 13.69
CA LYS A 228 2.95 -9.76 14.75
C LYS A 228 4.01 -9.18 15.66
N GLN A 229 5.01 -8.51 15.11
CA GLN A 229 6.06 -7.85 15.89
C GLN A 229 5.52 -6.67 16.69
N ILE A 230 4.67 -5.83 16.12
CA ILE A 230 4.00 -4.75 16.86
C ILE A 230 3.21 -5.31 18.04
N LEU A 231 2.44 -6.38 17.84
CA LEU A 231 1.69 -7.03 18.93
C LEU A 231 2.61 -7.60 20.01
N ALA A 232 3.80 -8.10 19.64
CA ALA A 232 4.78 -8.62 20.58
C ALA A 232 5.41 -7.54 21.48
N THR A 233 5.36 -6.25 21.10
CA THR A 233 5.77 -5.15 21.98
C THR A 233 4.70 -4.74 23.00
N GLY A 234 3.53 -5.39 22.96
CA GLY A 234 2.37 -5.04 23.79
C GLY A 234 1.48 -3.93 23.19
N LYS A 235 1.88 -3.34 22.06
CA LYS A 235 1.08 -2.35 21.33
C LYS A 235 0.02 -3.00 20.45
N LYS A 236 -1.02 -2.23 20.10
CA LYS A 236 -2.17 -2.68 19.31
C LYS A 236 -2.24 -1.91 18.00
N PRO A 237 -2.04 -2.58 16.84
CA PRO A 237 -2.16 -1.92 15.55
C PRO A 237 -3.57 -1.34 15.32
N ARG A 238 -3.65 -0.08 14.91
CA ARG A 238 -4.83 0.56 14.34
C ARG A 238 -4.58 0.73 12.84
N ILE A 239 -5.23 -0.10 12.03
CA ILE A 239 -5.02 -0.08 10.57
C ILE A 239 -5.74 1.14 9.99
N LEU A 240 -4.98 2.10 9.46
CA LEU A 240 -5.53 3.30 8.82
C LEU A 240 -6.16 2.94 7.47
N GLY A 241 -5.52 2.05 6.72
CA GLY A 241 -6.01 1.53 5.46
C GLY A 241 -4.89 0.99 4.56
N LEU A 242 -5.26 0.70 3.33
CA LEU A 242 -4.37 0.37 2.22
C LEU A 242 -4.57 1.40 1.11
N GLU A 243 -3.54 2.16 0.76
CA GLU A 243 -3.52 2.88 -0.51
C GLU A 243 -3.02 1.95 -1.62
N TRP A 244 -3.86 1.74 -2.64
CA TRP A 244 -3.58 0.89 -3.78
C TRP A 244 -3.48 1.74 -5.06
N ASN A 245 -2.32 1.70 -5.70
CA ASN A 245 -2.07 2.44 -6.95
C ASN A 245 -1.43 1.54 -8.01
N GLN A 246 -2.22 0.61 -8.55
CA GLN A 246 -1.82 -0.21 -9.69
C GLN A 246 -3.05 -0.51 -10.55
N TRP A 247 -2.91 -0.27 -11.85
CA TRP A 247 -3.84 -0.74 -12.89
C TRP A 247 -3.26 -0.68 -14.30
N GLU A 248 -2.22 0.12 -14.49
CA GLU A 248 -1.59 0.49 -15.75
C GLU A 248 -1.26 -0.74 -16.59
N ALA A 249 -0.62 -1.72 -15.96
CA ALA A 249 -0.17 -2.93 -16.64
C ALA A 249 -1.33 -3.82 -17.11
N GLU A 250 -2.48 -3.82 -16.40
CA GLU A 250 -3.70 -4.53 -16.83
C GLU A 250 -4.27 -3.94 -18.12
N ALA A 251 -4.14 -2.62 -18.28
CA ALA A 251 -4.66 -1.86 -19.41
C ALA A 251 -3.67 -1.75 -20.58
N ALA A 252 -2.42 -2.13 -20.40
CA ALA A 252 -1.39 -2.03 -21.42
C ALA A 252 -1.57 -3.12 -22.50
N PRO A 253 -1.57 -2.80 -23.80
CA PRO A 253 -1.72 -3.78 -24.88
C PRO A 253 -0.39 -4.48 -25.20
N LEU A 254 0.37 -4.89 -24.18
CA LEU A 254 1.78 -5.30 -24.33
C LEU A 254 1.96 -6.78 -24.76
N ASN A 255 0.90 -7.60 -24.72
CA ASN A 255 0.95 -8.99 -25.19
C ASN A 255 0.21 -9.17 -26.54
N SER A 256 0.48 -10.29 -27.22
CA SER A 256 -0.14 -10.63 -28.52
C SER A 256 -1.66 -10.85 -28.46
N ALA A 257 -2.23 -10.97 -27.25
CA ALA A 257 -3.66 -11.13 -27.00
C ALA A 257 -4.40 -9.81 -26.69
N GLY A 258 -3.66 -8.71 -26.49
CA GLY A 258 -4.19 -7.41 -26.05
C GLY A 258 -4.64 -7.36 -24.58
N ASN A 259 -5.12 -6.20 -24.15
CA ASN A 259 -5.56 -5.90 -22.77
C ASN A 259 -7.00 -6.37 -22.43
N ALA A 260 -7.71 -6.96 -23.39
CA ALA A 260 -9.12 -7.31 -23.18
C ALA A 260 -9.31 -8.42 -22.12
N MET A 261 -8.41 -9.40 -22.11
CA MET A 261 -8.48 -10.56 -21.21
C MET A 261 -8.09 -10.22 -19.77
N THR A 262 -7.03 -9.44 -19.61
CA THR A 262 -6.54 -8.92 -18.32
C THR A 262 -7.63 -8.07 -17.65
N ILE A 263 -8.18 -7.09 -18.37
CA ILE A 263 -9.31 -6.26 -17.91
C ILE A 263 -10.55 -7.10 -17.57
N HIS A 264 -10.88 -8.12 -18.38
CA HIS A 264 -12.03 -8.98 -18.12
C HIS A 264 -11.89 -9.77 -16.80
N ARG A 265 -10.67 -10.19 -16.44
CA ARG A 265 -10.38 -10.96 -15.22
C ARG A 265 -10.10 -10.07 -14.01
N ALA A 266 -9.69 -8.82 -14.22
CA ALA A 266 -9.37 -7.85 -13.18
C ALA A 266 -10.39 -7.82 -12.01
N PRO A 267 -11.72 -7.79 -12.22
CA PRO A 267 -12.67 -7.81 -11.10
C PRO A 267 -12.47 -8.97 -10.12
N GLN A 268 -12.23 -10.19 -10.62
CA GLN A 268 -12.02 -11.35 -9.77
C GLN A 268 -10.62 -11.32 -9.16
N ASN A 269 -9.60 -11.00 -9.96
CA ASN A 269 -8.21 -10.95 -9.52
C ASN A 269 -8.00 -9.95 -8.37
N TYR A 270 -8.55 -8.72 -8.48
CA TYR A 270 -8.48 -7.73 -7.40
C TYR A 270 -9.32 -8.13 -6.19
N ALA A 271 -10.47 -8.80 -6.39
CA ALA A 271 -11.29 -9.28 -5.26
C ALA A 271 -10.53 -10.32 -4.44
N ASP A 272 -9.88 -11.26 -5.11
CA ASP A 272 -9.05 -12.27 -4.48
C ASP A 272 -7.82 -11.64 -3.80
N LEU A 273 -7.20 -10.65 -4.46
CA LEU A 273 -6.06 -9.91 -3.92
C LEU A 273 -6.40 -9.21 -2.60
N PHE A 274 -7.41 -8.34 -2.59
CA PHE A 274 -7.80 -7.59 -1.40
C PHE A 274 -8.30 -8.52 -0.28
N SER A 275 -9.05 -9.56 -0.63
CA SER A 275 -9.51 -10.57 0.34
C SER A 275 -8.35 -11.30 1.00
N SER A 276 -7.30 -11.60 0.23
CA SER A 276 -6.09 -12.24 0.74
C SER A 276 -5.32 -11.32 1.73
N PHE A 277 -5.34 -10.00 1.52
CA PHE A 277 -4.77 -9.03 2.47
C PHE A 277 -5.61 -8.92 3.75
N PHE A 278 -6.94 -8.91 3.64
CA PHE A 278 -7.82 -8.95 4.81
C PHE A 278 -7.59 -10.24 5.62
N ALA A 279 -7.41 -11.37 4.94
CA ALA A 279 -7.10 -12.64 5.59
C ALA A 279 -5.74 -12.63 6.30
N ALA A 280 -4.72 -11.94 5.78
CA ALA A 280 -3.43 -11.79 6.44
C ALA A 280 -3.49 -10.97 7.73
N VAL A 281 -4.35 -9.94 7.75
CA VAL A 281 -4.56 -9.08 8.93
C VAL A 281 -5.58 -9.68 9.91
N GLY A 282 -6.49 -10.53 9.44
CA GLY A 282 -7.60 -11.08 10.22
C GLY A 282 -8.80 -10.13 10.36
N SER A 283 -8.84 -9.03 9.60
CA SER A 283 -9.92 -8.06 9.59
C SER A 283 -10.00 -7.35 8.23
N THR A 284 -11.21 -6.96 7.82
CA THR A 284 -11.39 -5.98 6.75
C THR A 284 -10.92 -4.61 7.24
N PHE A 285 -10.32 -3.82 6.35
CA PHE A 285 -9.87 -2.45 6.61
C PHE A 285 -10.11 -1.58 5.36
N PRO A 286 -10.08 -0.24 5.48
CA PRO A 286 -10.27 0.65 4.34
C PRO A 286 -9.23 0.42 3.24
N VAL A 287 -9.67 0.43 1.98
CA VAL A 287 -8.84 0.33 0.77
C VAL A 287 -9.12 1.56 -0.08
N LEU A 288 -8.12 2.42 -0.18
CA LEU A 288 -8.09 3.65 -0.95
C LEU A 288 -7.48 3.35 -2.32
N ILE A 289 -8.31 3.24 -3.34
CA ILE A 289 -7.86 2.94 -4.70
C ILE A 289 -7.56 4.25 -5.42
N VAL A 290 -6.34 4.46 -5.88
CA VAL A 290 -6.03 5.60 -6.76
C VAL A 290 -6.80 5.42 -8.06
N LYS A 291 -7.61 6.42 -8.39
CA LYS A 291 -8.47 6.35 -9.58
C LYS A 291 -7.57 6.33 -10.83
N PRO A 292 -7.80 5.40 -11.77
CA PRO A 292 -7.11 5.41 -13.06
C PRO A 292 -7.31 6.74 -13.80
N LEU A 293 -6.22 7.48 -14.03
CA LEU A 293 -6.24 8.78 -14.73
C LEU A 293 -5.12 8.94 -15.77
N SER A 294 -4.06 8.12 -15.73
CA SER A 294 -3.01 8.20 -16.74
C SER A 294 -3.55 7.84 -18.13
N THR A 295 -3.11 8.58 -19.13
CA THR A 295 -3.55 8.39 -20.53
C THR A 295 -2.54 7.62 -21.36
N ALA A 296 -1.38 7.30 -20.78
CA ALA A 296 -0.33 6.55 -21.44
C ALA A 296 0.31 5.52 -20.49
N TYR A 297 1.06 4.61 -21.08
CA TYR A 297 1.93 3.65 -20.42
C TYR A 297 3.35 3.75 -20.95
N ASP A 298 4.31 3.33 -20.13
CA ASP A 298 5.68 3.12 -20.57
C ASP A 298 5.78 1.77 -21.30
N ASN A 299 6.23 1.78 -22.55
CA ASN A 299 6.38 0.55 -23.32
C ASN A 299 7.80 -0.04 -23.17
N VAL A 300 7.96 -1.31 -23.54
CA VAL A 300 9.22 -2.09 -23.42
C VAL A 300 10.43 -1.46 -24.14
N THR A 301 10.23 -0.39 -24.93
CA THR A 301 11.29 0.35 -25.64
C THR A 301 11.61 1.72 -25.01
N ASN A 302 11.19 1.98 -23.76
CA ASN A 302 11.30 3.28 -23.08
C ASN A 302 10.60 4.41 -23.86
N ALA A 303 9.50 4.10 -24.53
CA ALA A 303 8.68 5.06 -25.24
C ALA A 303 7.27 5.09 -24.66
N VAL A 304 6.77 6.29 -24.38
CA VAL A 304 5.40 6.51 -23.90
C VAL A 304 4.41 6.22 -25.02
N ALA A 305 3.46 5.33 -24.78
CA ALA A 305 2.39 5.00 -25.72
C ALA A 305 1.01 5.26 -25.11
N PRO A 306 0.04 5.82 -25.86
CA PRO A 306 -1.28 6.11 -25.33
C PRO A 306 -2.06 4.83 -25.04
N TYR A 307 -2.83 4.82 -23.95
CA TYR A 307 -3.84 3.78 -23.73
C TYR A 307 -4.97 3.87 -24.76
N ASN A 308 -5.63 2.74 -24.99
CA ASN A 308 -6.98 2.76 -25.53
C ASN A 308 -7.92 3.44 -24.50
N PRO A 309 -8.64 4.53 -24.83
CA PRO A 309 -9.57 5.17 -23.89
C PRO A 309 -10.62 4.20 -23.32
N ALA A 310 -11.02 3.18 -24.08
CA ALA A 310 -11.94 2.15 -23.61
C ALA A 310 -11.32 1.25 -22.53
N ALA A 311 -10.01 1.05 -22.54
CA ALA A 311 -9.29 0.29 -21.51
C ALA A 311 -9.26 1.06 -20.19
N LEU A 312 -8.89 2.35 -20.24
CA LEU A 312 -8.96 3.26 -19.08
C LEU A 312 -10.37 3.28 -18.47
N ALA A 313 -11.40 3.53 -19.29
CA ALA A 313 -12.78 3.54 -18.83
C ALA A 313 -13.23 2.19 -18.25
N SER A 314 -12.73 1.09 -18.80
CA SER A 314 -13.02 -0.25 -18.26
C SER A 314 -12.39 -0.46 -16.89
N MET A 315 -11.14 -0.06 -16.68
CA MET A 315 -10.49 -0.16 -15.36
C MET A 315 -11.13 0.75 -14.32
N GLN A 316 -11.52 1.98 -14.68
CA GLN A 316 -12.33 2.84 -13.81
C GLN A 316 -13.64 2.14 -13.41
N LYS A 317 -14.29 1.43 -14.33
CA LYS A 317 -15.51 0.66 -14.04
C LYS A 317 -15.23 -0.56 -13.14
N VAL A 318 -14.11 -1.26 -13.31
CA VAL A 318 -13.71 -2.36 -12.43
C VAL A 318 -13.63 -1.88 -10.99
N PHE A 319 -12.87 -0.82 -10.72
CA PHE A 319 -12.74 -0.27 -9.38
C PHE A 319 -14.01 0.41 -8.87
N GLY A 320 -14.75 1.09 -9.74
CA GLY A 320 -16.06 1.64 -9.41
C GLY A 320 -17.02 0.55 -8.91
N GLY A 321 -16.95 -0.66 -9.46
CA GLY A 321 -17.70 -1.81 -8.98
C GLY A 321 -17.40 -2.22 -7.53
N PHE A 322 -16.14 -2.10 -7.08
CA PHE A 322 -15.78 -2.34 -5.68
C PHE A 322 -16.34 -1.27 -4.74
N VAL A 323 -16.20 0.00 -5.14
CA VAL A 323 -16.73 1.15 -4.38
C VAL A 323 -18.26 1.07 -4.27
N ASP A 324 -18.95 0.81 -5.38
CA ASP A 324 -20.41 0.67 -5.40
C ASP A 324 -20.90 -0.50 -4.53
N ALA A 325 -20.14 -1.60 -4.51
CA ALA A 325 -20.52 -2.78 -3.77
C ALA A 325 -20.26 -2.67 -2.26
N ASN A 326 -19.21 -1.95 -1.85
CA ASN A 326 -18.94 -1.70 -0.43
C ASN A 326 -18.18 -0.39 -0.19
N PRO A 327 -18.88 0.76 -0.17
CA PRO A 327 -18.25 2.09 -0.04
C PRO A 327 -17.71 2.37 1.38
N ARG A 328 -17.94 1.46 2.33
CA ARG A 328 -17.33 1.53 3.68
C ARG A 328 -15.93 0.95 3.70
N VAL A 329 -15.62 0.06 2.74
CA VAL A 329 -14.31 -0.60 2.62
C VAL A 329 -13.53 0.03 1.48
N PHE A 330 -14.14 0.25 0.32
CA PHE A 330 -13.46 0.76 -0.86
C PHE A 330 -13.85 2.20 -1.15
N SER A 331 -12.86 3.03 -1.46
CA SER A 331 -13.05 4.41 -1.92
C SER A 331 -12.04 4.76 -2.99
N PHE A 332 -12.38 5.74 -3.84
CA PHE A 332 -11.40 6.33 -4.73
C PHE A 332 -10.59 7.43 -4.04
N VAL A 333 -9.30 7.47 -4.36
CA VAL A 333 -8.46 8.66 -4.27
C VAL A 333 -8.38 9.24 -5.68
N ASP A 334 -9.17 10.27 -5.95
CA ASP A 334 -9.37 10.84 -7.28
C ASP A 334 -8.50 12.09 -7.46
N ALA A 335 -7.34 11.95 -8.11
CA ALA A 335 -6.43 13.09 -8.32
C ALA A 335 -7.02 14.20 -9.20
N SER A 336 -8.16 14.00 -9.87
CA SER A 336 -8.88 15.12 -10.50
C SER A 336 -9.48 16.12 -9.51
N GLN A 337 -9.46 15.79 -8.21
CA GLN A 337 -9.82 16.66 -7.10
C GLN A 337 -8.60 17.30 -6.44
N SER A 338 -7.37 17.00 -6.90
CA SER A 338 -6.17 17.64 -6.36
C SER A 338 -6.07 19.09 -6.85
N PRO A 339 -5.39 19.98 -6.11
CA PRO A 339 -5.14 21.36 -6.55
C PRO A 339 -4.38 21.46 -7.88
N ASP A 340 -3.63 20.43 -8.24
CA ASP A 340 -2.79 20.39 -9.44
C ASP A 340 -3.56 19.95 -10.69
N TRP A 341 -4.81 19.51 -10.55
CA TRP A 341 -5.63 19.15 -11.69
C TRP A 341 -6.06 20.39 -12.49
N ASN A 342 -5.58 20.49 -13.73
CA ASN A 342 -5.93 21.59 -14.63
C ASN A 342 -6.95 21.21 -15.73
N GLY A 343 -7.30 19.92 -15.85
CA GLY A 343 -8.23 19.41 -16.86
C GLY A 343 -7.73 19.46 -18.31
N GLN A 344 -6.47 19.82 -18.56
CA GLN A 344 -5.89 19.97 -19.89
C GLN A 344 -4.97 18.80 -20.25
N PRO A 345 -5.24 18.03 -21.32
CA PRO A 345 -4.35 16.96 -21.77
C PRO A 345 -3.02 17.52 -22.32
N PRO A 346 -1.97 16.69 -22.42
CA PRO A 346 -1.94 15.25 -22.10
C PRO A 346 -1.72 14.93 -20.62
N GLY A 347 -1.25 15.88 -19.81
CA GLY A 347 -0.79 15.61 -18.44
C GLY A 347 -1.69 16.08 -17.32
N PHE A 348 -2.77 16.81 -17.63
CA PHE A 348 -3.78 17.28 -16.67
C PHE A 348 -3.22 18.03 -15.45
N GLY A 349 -2.00 18.55 -15.55
CA GLY A 349 -1.21 19.10 -14.44
C GLY A 349 -0.63 18.03 -13.51
N ILE A 350 -1.41 17.03 -13.12
CA ILE A 350 -1.02 15.98 -12.16
C ILE A 350 0.10 15.03 -12.64
N PHE A 351 0.38 14.99 -13.94
CA PHE A 351 1.50 14.25 -14.52
C PHE A 351 2.66 15.16 -14.96
N GLN A 352 2.47 16.47 -14.93
CA GLN A 352 3.46 17.47 -15.35
C GLN A 352 4.12 18.04 -14.10
N GLY A 353 5.44 18.23 -14.10
CA GLY A 353 6.17 18.73 -12.92
C GLY A 353 5.46 19.90 -12.24
N GLY A 354 5.30 19.79 -10.91
CA GLY A 354 4.68 20.79 -10.07
C GLY A 354 5.72 21.60 -9.29
N ALA A 355 5.33 22.19 -8.15
CA ALA A 355 6.24 22.94 -7.30
C ALA A 355 7.36 22.06 -6.73
N LEU A 356 7.07 20.78 -6.48
CA LEU A 356 8.06 19.79 -6.03
C LEU A 356 8.74 19.08 -7.21
N GLY A 357 8.24 19.28 -8.44
CA GLY A 357 8.79 18.68 -9.66
C GLY A 357 8.33 17.24 -9.91
N GLY A 358 9.11 16.51 -10.72
CA GLY A 358 8.82 15.13 -11.13
C GLY A 358 7.76 15.01 -12.23
N GLY A 359 7.19 13.81 -12.35
CA GLY A 359 6.27 13.44 -13.42
C GLY A 359 6.93 13.30 -14.80
N ASP A 360 6.27 12.60 -15.72
CA ASP A 360 6.74 12.39 -17.09
C ASP A 360 5.77 12.93 -18.15
N GLY A 361 4.74 13.65 -17.71
CA GLY A 361 3.73 14.29 -18.52
C GLY A 361 2.54 13.41 -18.89
N SER A 362 2.52 12.10 -18.58
CA SER A 362 1.41 11.25 -19.05
C SER A 362 1.17 9.89 -18.36
N VAL A 363 2.15 9.34 -17.64
CA VAL A 363 2.07 8.04 -16.94
C VAL A 363 2.25 8.23 -15.44
N HIS A 364 3.33 8.91 -15.05
CA HIS A 364 3.78 9.01 -13.67
C HIS A 364 3.35 10.34 -13.05
N TYR A 365 2.64 10.26 -11.92
CA TYR A 365 2.23 11.44 -11.16
C TYR A 365 3.43 12.27 -10.71
N ASN A 366 3.26 13.59 -10.68
CA ASN A 366 4.26 14.52 -10.13
C ASN A 366 4.35 14.39 -8.59
N LEU A 367 5.38 15.00 -8.00
CA LEU A 367 5.61 14.90 -6.54
C LEU A 367 4.53 15.60 -5.71
N ASP A 368 3.92 16.69 -6.21
CA ASP A 368 2.81 17.37 -5.53
C ASP A 368 1.55 16.47 -5.44
N THR A 369 1.26 15.71 -6.49
CA THR A 369 0.17 14.73 -6.51
C THR A 369 0.49 13.54 -5.62
N GLN A 370 1.74 13.07 -5.58
CA GLN A 370 2.18 12.05 -4.62
C GLN A 370 2.04 12.52 -3.17
N LYS A 371 2.35 13.79 -2.90
CA LYS A 371 2.11 14.41 -1.60
C LYS A 371 0.63 14.39 -1.25
N TRP A 372 -0.22 14.80 -2.19
CA TRP A 372 -1.66 14.78 -2.01
C TRP A 372 -2.19 13.36 -1.73
N PHE A 373 -1.70 12.33 -2.42
CA PHE A 373 -2.03 10.93 -2.12
C PHE A 373 -1.68 10.53 -0.69
N GLY A 374 -0.44 10.81 -0.25
CA GLY A 374 -0.02 10.55 1.12
C GLY A 374 -0.90 11.24 2.17
N GLU A 375 -1.36 12.46 1.90
CA GLU A 375 -2.32 13.17 2.76
C GLU A 375 -3.72 12.51 2.73
N GLN A 376 -4.21 12.08 1.56
CA GLN A 376 -5.49 11.38 1.44
C GLN A 376 -5.49 10.03 2.16
N ALA A 377 -4.38 9.29 2.15
CA ALA A 377 -4.23 8.04 2.89
C ALA A 377 -4.45 8.22 4.41
N LEU A 378 -4.17 9.41 4.94
CA LEU A 378 -4.34 9.76 6.34
C LEU A 378 -5.66 10.48 6.63
N ALA A 379 -6.30 11.07 5.62
CA ALA A 379 -7.40 12.03 5.77
C ALA A 379 -8.64 11.47 6.46
N SER A 380 -8.94 10.18 6.34
CA SER A 380 -10.07 9.57 7.05
C SER A 380 -9.88 9.62 8.58
N CYS A 381 -8.65 9.37 9.05
CA CYS A 381 -8.30 9.33 10.46
C CYS A 381 -7.89 10.71 11.00
N LEU A 382 -7.11 11.49 10.24
CA LEU A 382 -6.63 12.83 10.62
C LEU A 382 -7.62 13.96 10.30
N GLY A 383 -8.56 13.73 9.38
CA GLY A 383 -9.60 14.69 9.04
C GLY A 383 -10.74 14.78 10.05
N HIS A 384 -11.79 15.52 9.67
CA HIS A 384 -12.93 15.86 10.54
C HIS A 384 -13.77 14.65 10.97
N SER A 385 -13.79 13.59 10.16
CA SER A 385 -14.56 12.37 10.46
C SER A 385 -13.95 11.57 11.62
N ARG A 386 -12.63 11.69 11.85
CA ARG A 386 -11.87 10.94 12.87
C ARG A 386 -12.10 9.41 12.82
N LEU A 387 -12.43 8.88 11.64
CA LEU A 387 -12.70 7.46 11.44
C LEU A 387 -11.39 6.75 11.09
N CYS A 388 -10.70 6.27 12.12
CA CYS A 388 -9.55 5.37 11.94
C CYS A 388 -10.06 3.93 11.79
N GLY A 389 -9.39 3.08 11.00
CA GLY A 389 -9.84 1.72 10.70
C GLY A 389 -9.76 0.74 11.89
N PRO A 390 -9.74 -0.58 11.66
CA PRO A 390 -9.89 -1.56 12.75
C PRO A 390 -8.70 -1.57 13.71
N ARG A 391 -8.97 -1.86 14.98
CA ARG A 391 -7.97 -2.20 15.99
C ARG A 391 -7.72 -3.70 15.94
N ILE A 392 -6.45 -4.10 15.82
CA ILE A 392 -6.03 -5.50 15.79
C ILE A 392 -5.56 -5.89 17.19
N THR A 393 -6.22 -6.88 17.80
CA THR A 393 -5.80 -7.44 19.10
C THR A 393 -4.98 -8.69 18.98
N ASP A 394 -5.27 -9.46 17.93
CA ASP A 394 -4.74 -10.78 17.63
C ASP A 394 -4.67 -10.96 16.12
N LEU A 395 -3.78 -11.86 15.68
CA LEU A 395 -3.63 -12.23 14.28
C LEU A 395 -4.21 -13.63 14.02
N PRO A 396 -4.53 -13.95 12.75
CA PRO A 396 -4.85 -15.30 12.34
C PRO A 396 -3.81 -16.31 12.84
N ARG A 397 -4.25 -17.46 13.35
CA ARG A 397 -3.34 -18.47 13.92
C ARG A 397 -2.36 -19.08 12.91
N ARG A 398 -2.70 -19.02 11.62
CA ARG A 398 -1.89 -19.54 10.53
C ARG A 398 -1.30 -18.39 9.76
N LEU A 399 -0.03 -18.54 9.43
CA LEU A 399 0.63 -17.65 8.48
C LEU A 399 -0.08 -17.73 7.13
N PRO A 400 -0.40 -16.59 6.50
CA PRO A 400 -0.93 -16.58 5.15
C PRO A 400 0.17 -17.06 4.19
N ASN A 401 -0.10 -18.15 3.48
CA ASN A 401 0.74 -18.67 2.39
C ASN A 401 0.30 -18.07 1.05
#